data_AF-A0A4Q2QT43-F1
#
_entry.id   AF-A0A4Q2QT43-F1
#
_cell.length_a   1.000
_cell.length_b   1.000
_cell.length_c   1.000
_cell.angle_alpha   90.00
_cell.angle_beta   90.00
_cell.angle_gamma   90.00
#
_symmetry.space_group_name_H-M   'P 1'
#
loop_
_entity.id
_entity.type
_entity.pdbx_description
1 polymer ?
#
loop_
_entity_poly.entity_id
_entity_poly.type
_entity_poly.pdbx_seq_one_letter_code
_entity_poly.pdbx_strand_id
1 'polypeptide(L)'
;MRCTQAEKDTITEKANFFGVSVPEYLRRLALGKPLIPVIDQDMLFELRRLGALQKHLFLEGGRVGDKEYSEVIVALRECADALKKRIGS
;
A
#
# COMPACT_ATOMS: atom_id res chain seq x y z
N MET A 1 -8.74 26.86 12.01
CA MET A 1 -9.57 26.01 12.90
C MET A 1 -9.08 26.23 14.31
N ARG A 2 -9.97 26.51 15.26
CA ARG A 2 -9.63 26.44 16.69
C ARG A 2 -9.78 24.98 17.10
N CYS A 3 -8.75 24.43 17.72
CA CYS A 3 -8.72 23.07 18.23
C CYS A 3 -7.98 23.05 19.57
N THR A 4 -8.41 22.16 20.46
CA THR A 4 -7.73 21.83 21.71
C THR A 4 -6.39 21.17 21.42
N GLN A 5 -5.50 21.10 22.42
CA GLN A 5 -4.22 20.42 22.23
C GLN A 5 -4.40 18.93 21.91
N ALA A 6 -5.30 18.25 22.63
CA ALA A 6 -5.60 16.83 22.39
C ALA A 6 -6.13 16.57 20.96
N GLU A 7 -6.97 17.48 20.43
CA GLU A 7 -7.43 17.39 19.04
C GLU A 7 -6.27 17.56 18.05
N LYS A 8 -5.35 18.51 18.30
CA LYS A 8 -4.17 18.71 17.45
C LYS A 8 -3.28 17.48 17.45
N ASP A 9 -3.04 16.87 18.60
CA ASP A 9 -2.19 15.70 18.74
C ASP A 9 -2.80 14.53 17.95
N THR A 10 -4.09 14.27 18.14
CA THR A 10 -4.85 13.25 17.40
C THR A 10 -4.79 13.46 15.88
N ILE A 11 -5.00 14.71 15.43
CA ILE A 11 -4.95 15.04 14.00
C ILE A 11 -3.53 14.83 13.44
N THR A 12 -2.52 15.18 14.21
CA THR A 12 -1.11 15.02 13.83
C THR A 12 -0.73 13.55 13.71
N GLU A 13 -1.11 12.71 14.67
CA GLU A 13 -0.91 11.26 14.62
C GLU A 13 -1.57 10.64 13.38
N LYS A 14 -2.82 11.02 13.08
CA LYS A 14 -3.51 10.54 11.88
C LYS A 14 -2.82 11.01 10.60
N ALA A 15 -2.41 12.28 10.53
CA ALA A 15 -1.68 12.80 9.37
C ALA A 15 -0.36 12.04 9.14
N ASN A 16 0.37 11.73 10.22
CA ASN A 16 1.59 10.94 10.18
C ASN A 16 1.35 9.50 9.70
N PHE A 17 0.27 8.85 10.13
CA PHE A 17 -0.11 7.52 9.66
C PHE A 17 -0.33 7.46 8.14
N PHE A 18 -0.86 8.55 7.56
CA PHE A 18 -1.03 8.71 6.11
C PHE A 18 0.17 9.36 5.41
N GLY A 19 1.23 9.72 6.15
CA GLY A 19 2.46 10.31 5.57
C GLY A 19 2.26 11.68 4.94
N VAL A 20 1.25 12.43 5.35
CA VAL A 20 0.93 13.75 4.81
C VAL A 20 0.99 14.82 5.89
N SER A 21 1.12 16.08 5.48
CA SER A 21 1.03 17.20 6.42
C SER A 21 -0.38 17.34 7.00
N VAL A 22 -0.50 17.88 8.23
CA VAL A 22 -1.80 18.15 8.88
C VAL A 22 -2.76 18.96 7.99
N PRO A 23 -2.34 20.06 7.33
CA PRO A 23 -3.23 20.80 6.42
C PRO A 23 -3.67 19.98 5.20
N GLU A 24 -2.82 19.11 4.68
CA GLU A 24 -3.18 18.22 3.57
C GLU A 24 -4.17 17.14 4.01
N TYR A 25 -3.92 16.50 5.16
CA TYR A 25 -4.84 15.52 5.76
C TYR A 25 -6.25 16.10 5.90
N LEU A 26 -6.35 17.29 6.50
CA LEU A 26 -7.62 17.99 6.69
C LEU A 26 -8.26 18.40 5.35
N ARG A 27 -7.47 18.90 4.39
CA ARG A 27 -7.99 19.22 3.04
C ARG A 27 -8.55 17.99 2.34
N ARG A 28 -7.85 16.86 2.39
CA ARG A 28 -8.31 15.62 1.75
C ARG A 28 -9.59 15.11 2.38
N LEU A 29 -9.67 15.09 3.71
CA LEU A 29 -10.89 14.75 4.44
C LEU A 29 -12.07 15.66 4.07
N ALA A 30 -11.86 16.98 4.12
CA ALA A 30 -12.92 17.95 3.84
C ALA A 30 -13.44 17.86 2.38
N LEU A 31 -12.59 17.42 1.45
CA LEU A 31 -12.92 17.26 0.04
C LEU A 31 -13.33 15.82 -0.33
N GLY A 32 -13.41 14.90 0.63
CA GLY A 32 -13.70 13.48 0.38
C GLY A 32 -12.66 12.79 -0.51
N LYS A 33 -11.43 13.30 -0.56
CA LYS A 33 -10.34 12.71 -1.34
C LYS A 33 -9.75 11.50 -0.60
N PRO A 34 -9.36 10.43 -1.33
CA PRO A 34 -8.80 9.25 -0.71
C PRO A 34 -7.48 9.55 0.02
N LEU A 35 -7.31 8.85 1.14
CA LEU A 35 -6.12 8.85 1.99
C LEU A 35 -5.62 7.40 2.05
N ILE A 36 -4.37 7.20 1.64
CA ILE A 36 -3.76 5.88 1.56
C ILE A 36 -2.70 5.80 2.66
N PRO A 37 -2.75 4.82 3.58
CA PRO A 37 -1.74 4.67 4.62
C PRO A 37 -0.34 4.47 4.00
N VAL A 38 0.71 5.03 4.62
CA VAL A 38 2.09 4.88 4.14
C VAL A 38 2.49 3.41 4.05
N ILE A 39 2.14 2.64 5.08
CA ILE A 39 2.41 1.19 5.14
C ILE A 39 1.78 0.46 3.95
N ASP A 40 0.56 0.84 3.56
CA ASP A 40 -0.12 0.20 2.44
C ASP A 40 0.54 0.58 1.10
N GLN A 41 1.14 1.78 0.99
CA GLN A 41 1.95 2.14 -0.18
C GLN A 41 3.25 1.34 -0.24
N ASP A 42 3.99 1.26 0.87
CA ASP A 42 5.25 0.51 0.96
C ASP A 42 5.04 -0.98 0.68
N MET A 43 3.99 -1.58 1.25
CA MET A 43 3.60 -2.97 0.95
C MET A 43 3.30 -3.18 -0.53
N LEU A 44 2.64 -2.22 -1.20
CA LEU A 44 2.36 -2.33 -2.63
C LEU A 44 3.64 -2.25 -3.48
N PHE A 45 4.62 -1.43 -3.09
CA PHE A 45 5.93 -1.40 -3.74
C PHE A 45 6.68 -2.73 -3.57
N GLU A 46 6.70 -3.29 -2.36
CA GLU A 46 7.34 -4.58 -2.12
C GLU A 46 6.65 -5.72 -2.89
N LEU A 47 5.32 -5.76 -2.95
CA LEU A 47 4.60 -6.74 -3.75
C LEU A 47 4.95 -6.65 -5.24
N ARG A 48 5.10 -5.43 -5.78
CA ARG A 48 5.55 -5.23 -7.18
C ARG A 48 6.99 -5.70 -7.38
N ARG A 49 7.88 -5.38 -6.44
CA ARG A 49 9.28 -5.81 -6.47
C ARG A 49 9.41 -7.33 -6.44
N LEU A 50 8.68 -7.99 -5.54
CA LEU A 50 8.63 -9.45 -5.44
C LEU A 50 8.04 -10.08 -6.70
N GLY A 51 6.98 -9.51 -7.27
CA GLY A 51 6.41 -9.98 -8.53
C GLY A 51 7.40 -9.89 -9.71
N ALA A 52 8.20 -8.82 -9.78
CA ALA A 52 9.25 -8.67 -10.79
C ALA A 52 10.37 -9.70 -10.61
N LEU A 53 10.81 -9.93 -9.37
CA LEU A 53 11.83 -10.94 -9.06
C LEU A 53 11.33 -12.35 -9.40
N GLN A 54 10.08 -12.65 -9.06
CA GLN A 54 9.46 -13.93 -9.36
C GLN A 54 9.33 -14.18 -10.86
N LYS A 55 8.96 -13.16 -11.64
CA LYS A 55 8.94 -13.23 -13.10
C LYS A 55 10.33 -13.53 -13.67
N HIS A 56 11.37 -12.94 -13.10
CA HIS A 56 12.75 -13.20 -13.52
C HIS A 56 13.15 -14.65 -13.27
N LEU A 57 12.92 -15.17 -12.06
CA LEU A 57 13.18 -16.57 -11.72
C LEU A 57 12.43 -17.56 -12.64
N PHE A 58 11.17 -17.26 -12.96
CA PHE A 58 10.38 -18.06 -13.90
C PHE A 58 11.01 -18.14 -15.30
N LEU A 59 11.53 -17.01 -15.80
CA LEU A 59 12.16 -16.96 -17.13
C LEU A 59 13.53 -17.65 -17.16
N GLU A 60 14.30 -17.56 -16.06
CA GLU A 60 15.62 -18.20 -15.96
C GLU A 60 15.54 -19.70 -15.67
N GLY A 61 14.46 -20.17 -15.02
CA GLY A 61 14.29 -21.55 -14.58
C GLY A 61 14.12 -22.59 -15.69
N GLY A 62 14.07 -22.20 -16.96
CA GLY A 62 14.07 -23.14 -18.09
C GLY A 62 12.91 -24.14 -18.07
N ARG A 63 11.76 -23.76 -17.47
CA ARG A 63 10.56 -24.58 -17.23
C ARG A 63 10.62 -25.57 -16.06
N VAL A 64 11.74 -25.63 -15.33
CA VAL A 64 11.85 -26.41 -14.09
C VAL A 64 11.18 -25.62 -12.97
N GLY A 65 10.19 -26.20 -12.29
CA GLY A 65 9.48 -25.53 -11.19
C GLY A 65 8.38 -24.56 -11.63
N ASP A 66 7.94 -24.60 -12.90
CA ASP A 66 6.92 -23.70 -13.46
C ASP A 66 5.64 -23.65 -12.61
N LYS A 67 5.26 -24.78 -12.00
CA LYS A 67 4.07 -24.88 -11.16
C LYS A 67 4.26 -24.11 -9.85
N GLU A 68 5.37 -24.37 -9.16
CA GLU A 68 5.75 -23.72 -7.90
C GLU A 68 5.92 -22.21 -8.13
N TYR A 69 6.55 -21.81 -9.24
CA TYR A 69 6.69 -20.41 -9.59
C TYR A 69 5.34 -19.73 -9.87
N SER A 70 4.41 -20.45 -10.52
CA SER A 70 3.06 -19.95 -10.79
C SER A 70 2.24 -19.77 -9.50
N GLU A 71 2.35 -20.68 -8.54
CA GLU A 71 1.68 -20.59 -7.25
C GLU A 71 2.08 -19.33 -6.48
N VAL A 72 3.38 -18.98 -6.47
CA VAL A 72 3.87 -17.75 -5.84
C VAL A 72 3.33 -16.49 -6.54
N ILE A 73 3.27 -16.47 -7.88
CA ILE A 73 2.70 -15.34 -8.62
C ILE A 73 1.22 -15.14 -8.28
N VAL A 74 0.46 -16.24 -8.17
CA VAL A 74 -0.94 -16.19 -7.76
C VAL A 74 -1.07 -15.60 -6.35
N ALA A 75 -0.29 -16.09 -5.39
CA ALA A 75 -0.31 -15.57 -4.02
C ALA A 75 0.06 -14.07 -3.95
N LEU A 76 1.09 -13.64 -4.66
CA LEU A 76 1.49 -12.23 -4.72
C LEU A 76 0.38 -11.35 -5.33
N ARG A 77 -0.30 -11.84 -6.37
CA ARG A 77 -1.43 -11.16 -6.99
C ARG A 77 -2.61 -11.03 -6.02
N GLU A 78 -2.97 -12.11 -5.33
CA GLU A 78 -4.06 -12.12 -4.35
C GLU A 78 -3.79 -11.14 -3.20
N CYS A 79 -2.56 -11.10 -2.69
CA CYS A 79 -2.13 -10.11 -1.70
C CYS A 79 -2.25 -8.67 -2.25
N ALA A 80 -1.79 -8.43 -3.48
CA ALA A 80 -1.88 -7.10 -4.09
C ALA A 80 -3.32 -6.65 -4.32
N ASP A 81 -4.20 -7.57 -4.75
CA ASP A 81 -5.61 -7.28 -4.98
C ASP A 81 -6.37 -7.04 -3.65
N ALA A 82 -6.03 -7.79 -2.59
CA ALA A 82 -6.54 -7.52 -1.24
C ALA A 82 -6.10 -6.14 -0.71
N LEU A 83 -4.85 -5.76 -0.97
CA LEU A 83 -4.31 -4.47 -0.57
C LEU A 83 -4.96 -3.31 -1.35
N LYS A 84 -5.15 -3.45 -2.67
CA LYS A 84 -5.87 -2.46 -3.49
C LYS A 84 -7.31 -2.23 -3.02
N LYS A 85 -8.02 -3.30 -2.65
CA LYS A 85 -9.36 -3.20 -2.06
C LYS A 85 -9.37 -2.39 -0.77
N ARG A 86 -8.36 -2.56 0.09
CA ARG A 86 -8.19 -1.76 1.31
C ARG A 86 -7.89 -0.29 1.01
N ILE A 87 -7.12 -0.03 -0.05
CA ILE A 87 -6.72 1.30 -0.50
C ILE A 87 -7.87 2.05 -1.22
N GLY A 88 -8.91 1.33 -1.67
CA GLY A 88 -10.04 1.92 -2.40
C GLY A 88 -9.72 2.29 -3.84
N SER A 89 -8.78 1.58 -4.48
CA SER A 89 -8.36 1.76 -5.87
C SER A 89 -8.82 0.61 -6.78
#